data_AF-A0A959RVM2-F1
#
_entry.id   AF-A0A959RVM2-F1
#
_cell.length_a   1.000
_cell.length_b   1.000
_cell.length_c   1.000
_cell.angle_alpha   90.00
_cell.angle_beta   90.00
_cell.angle_gamma   90.00
#
_symmetry.space_group_name_H-M   'P 1'
#
loop_
_entity.id
_entity.type
_entity.pdbx_description
1 polymer ?
#
loop_
_entity_poly.entity_id
_entity_poly.type
_entity_poly.pdbx_seq_one_letter_code
_entity_poly.pdbx_strand_id
1 'polypeptide(L)'
;SLGLGYIHNKIDYGRYPIYTNQEPVIVEETESYDLFDCFSLGIGIDYYIKFNLGISLKSFESQLGGRFVDGAVQKYLADGTMLDYGALLIFPISDLLLKNVKFEIDNSNKISPITNFSIGYSLTNVGDEIFYVDEAQKDPLSRTARLGYTFDLGFDLELKEAKINLINYSFTAEANDILIESRDELHPNLAYQSGLGDINISDDLISLKSNNKIVLHRGHIFRFLDTFILTSGSFNGRGYAEPRETNGLGFTTKGIFKLINSSSDNCTIKYITNHFVIEYFKANLDYIENNQINFDGLSIHFVGFEI
;
A
#
# COMPACT_ATOMS: atom_id res chain seq x y z
N SER A 1 -18.96 -8.96 -0.64
CA SER A 1 -17.98 -9.40 -1.66
C SER A 1 -16.95 -10.32 -1.01
N LEU A 2 -16.34 -11.20 -1.81
CA LEU A 2 -15.21 -12.04 -1.42
C LEU A 2 -14.06 -11.73 -2.37
N GLY A 3 -12.85 -11.58 -1.84
CA GLY A 3 -11.64 -11.34 -2.62
C GLY A 3 -10.54 -12.32 -2.24
N LEU A 4 -9.79 -12.79 -3.22
CA LEU A 4 -8.62 -13.62 -3.04
C LEU A 4 -7.44 -12.98 -3.76
N GLY A 5 -6.26 -13.06 -3.17
CA GLY A 5 -5.03 -12.52 -3.74
C GLY A 5 -3.88 -13.49 -3.56
N TYR A 6 -2.98 -13.52 -4.53
CA TYR A 6 -1.69 -14.18 -4.41
C TYR A 6 -0.61 -13.25 -4.92
N ILE A 7 0.47 -13.11 -4.15
CA ILE A 7 1.65 -12.33 -4.51
C ILE A 7 2.87 -13.21 -4.28
N HIS A 8 3.75 -13.25 -5.27
CA HIS A 8 5.10 -13.78 -5.17
C HIS A 8 6.09 -12.64 -5.41
N ASN A 9 7.07 -12.50 -4.54
CA ASN A 9 8.10 -11.47 -4.70
C ASN A 9 9.47 -12.01 -4.28
N LYS A 10 10.49 -11.61 -5.05
CA LYS A 10 11.90 -11.81 -4.72
C LYS A 10 12.62 -10.47 -4.81
N ILE A 11 13.27 -10.06 -3.74
CA ILE A 11 14.22 -8.96 -3.71
C ILE A 11 15.60 -9.58 -3.77
N ASP A 12 16.33 -9.33 -4.86
CA ASP A 12 17.70 -9.83 -5.05
C ASP A 12 18.70 -8.74 -4.64
N TYR A 13 19.51 -9.04 -3.64
CA TYR A 13 20.57 -8.17 -3.12
C TYR A 13 21.92 -8.41 -3.81
N GLY A 14 21.98 -9.31 -4.79
CA GLY A 14 23.16 -9.67 -5.55
C GLY A 14 23.92 -10.84 -4.93
N ARG A 15 25.21 -10.93 -5.26
CA ARG A 15 26.09 -12.02 -4.80
C ARG A 15 27.11 -11.49 -3.80
N TYR A 16 27.31 -12.25 -2.74
CA TYR A 16 28.29 -11.96 -1.71
C TYR A 16 29.40 -13.01 -1.72
N PRO A 17 30.67 -12.59 -1.84
CA PRO A 17 31.80 -13.51 -1.73
C PRO A 17 31.98 -13.98 -0.29
N ILE A 18 32.20 -15.28 -0.11
CA ILE A 18 32.51 -15.91 1.17
C ILE A 18 34.02 -16.16 1.22
N TYR A 19 34.69 -15.62 2.23
CA TYR A 19 36.14 -15.72 2.39
C TYR A 19 36.53 -16.79 3.41
N THR A 20 37.73 -17.37 3.28
CA THR A 20 38.31 -18.18 4.37
C THR A 20 38.71 -17.29 5.55
N ASN A 21 38.76 -17.86 6.76
CA ASN A 21 39.15 -17.13 7.97
C ASN A 21 40.65 -16.83 8.07
N GLN A 22 41.51 -17.49 7.27
CA GLN A 22 42.97 -17.40 7.39
C GLN A 22 43.60 -16.52 6.30
N GLU A 23 43.06 -16.55 5.08
CA GLU A 23 43.47 -15.69 3.97
C GLU A 23 42.22 -15.22 3.18
N PRO A 24 42.19 -14.00 2.60
CA PRO A 24 41.05 -13.48 1.86
C PRO A 24 40.90 -14.14 0.47
N VAL A 25 40.92 -15.47 0.43
CA VAL A 25 40.60 -16.29 -0.72
C VAL A 25 39.08 -16.51 -0.72
N ILE A 26 38.44 -16.19 -1.84
CA ILE A 26 37.02 -16.45 -2.06
C ILE A 26 36.84 -17.96 -2.21
N VAL A 27 36.04 -18.56 -1.34
CA VAL A 27 35.71 -19.99 -1.35
C VAL A 27 34.49 -20.24 -2.23
N GLU A 28 33.47 -19.40 -2.09
CA GLU A 28 32.18 -19.50 -2.78
C GLU A 28 31.56 -18.10 -2.92
N GLU A 29 30.72 -17.90 -3.93
CA GLU A 29 29.80 -16.77 -3.99
C GLU A 29 28.40 -17.28 -3.72
N THR A 30 27.68 -16.64 -2.80
CA THR A 30 26.29 -16.97 -2.51
C THR A 30 25.38 -15.85 -2.95
N GLU A 31 24.20 -16.20 -3.44
CA GLU A 31 23.13 -15.22 -3.68
C GLU A 31 22.68 -14.62 -2.34
N SER A 32 22.15 -13.41 -2.37
CA SER A 32 21.51 -12.79 -1.23
C SER A 32 20.16 -12.28 -1.67
N TYR A 33 19.10 -12.70 -0.98
CA TYR A 33 17.74 -12.38 -1.37
C TYR A 33 16.78 -12.47 -0.20
N ASP A 34 15.65 -11.76 -0.35
CA ASP A 34 14.42 -12.03 0.38
C ASP A 34 13.36 -12.50 -0.60
N LEU A 35 12.69 -13.59 -0.26
CA LEU A 35 11.59 -14.18 -1.01
C LEU A 35 10.36 -14.19 -0.12
N PHE A 36 9.20 -13.85 -0.67
CA PHE A 36 7.95 -14.16 0.02
C PHE A 36 6.82 -14.55 -0.94
N ASP A 37 6.00 -15.47 -0.46
CA ASP A 37 4.73 -15.87 -1.03
C ASP A 37 3.61 -15.43 -0.08
N CYS A 38 2.63 -14.70 -0.59
CA CYS A 38 1.53 -14.15 0.17
C CYS A 38 0.20 -14.62 -0.42
N PHE A 39 -0.62 -15.29 0.38
CA PHE A 39 -2.00 -15.57 0.06
C PHE A 39 -2.91 -14.69 0.91
N SER A 40 -3.84 -13.98 0.28
CA SER A 40 -4.74 -13.05 0.95
C SER A 40 -6.20 -13.43 0.71
N LEU A 41 -7.01 -13.28 1.76
CA LEU A 41 -8.45 -13.41 1.74
C LEU A 41 -9.08 -12.13 2.29
N GLY A 42 -10.07 -11.60 1.58
CA GLY A 42 -10.84 -10.43 1.99
C GLY A 42 -12.34 -10.67 1.93
N ILE A 43 -13.07 -10.15 2.92
CA ILE A 43 -14.53 -10.18 2.97
C ILE A 43 -15.04 -8.75 3.15
N GLY A 44 -16.00 -8.36 2.31
CA GLY A 44 -16.68 -7.07 2.38
C GLY A 44 -18.18 -7.25 2.61
N ILE A 45 -18.72 -6.53 3.58
CA ILE A 45 -20.16 -6.42 3.87
C ILE A 45 -20.59 -4.99 3.57
N ASP A 46 -21.67 -4.83 2.82
CA ASP A 46 -22.26 -3.54 2.49
C ASP A 46 -23.64 -3.45 3.15
N TYR A 47 -23.75 -2.66 4.21
CA TYR A 47 -25.02 -2.40 4.89
C TYR A 47 -25.03 -0.98 5.46
N TYR A 48 -25.38 0.01 4.62
CA TYR A 48 -25.27 1.46 4.86
C TYR A 48 -23.84 1.98 5.04
N ILE A 49 -23.07 1.31 5.89
CA ILE A 49 -21.63 1.43 6.06
C ILE A 49 -21.02 0.19 5.41
N LYS A 50 -19.90 0.37 4.71
CA LYS A 50 -19.17 -0.75 4.12
C LYS A 50 -18.08 -1.16 5.08
N PHE A 51 -18.05 -2.43 5.43
CA PHE A 51 -17.07 -3.01 6.32
C PHE A 51 -16.28 -4.06 5.58
N ASN A 52 -14.96 -3.94 5.60
CA ASN A 52 -14.05 -4.90 4.98
C ASN A 52 -13.12 -5.47 6.03
N LEU A 53 -12.88 -6.77 5.96
CA LEU A 53 -11.87 -7.49 6.71
C LEU A 53 -10.93 -8.17 5.73
N GLY A 54 -9.64 -8.15 6.04
CA GLY A 54 -8.62 -8.84 5.27
C GLY A 54 -7.70 -9.63 6.19
N ILE A 55 -7.27 -10.80 5.71
CA ILE A 55 -6.20 -11.59 6.30
C ILE A 55 -5.25 -12.05 5.20
N SER A 56 -3.96 -12.07 5.50
CA SER A 56 -2.94 -12.62 4.61
C SER A 56 -2.05 -13.59 5.37
N LEU A 57 -1.73 -14.70 4.74
CA LEU A 57 -0.72 -15.65 5.17
C LEU A 57 0.50 -15.47 4.27
N LYS A 58 1.66 -15.21 4.88
CA LYS A 58 2.92 -15.01 4.14
C LYS A 58 3.93 -16.04 4.58
N SER A 59 4.46 -16.80 3.63
CA SER A 59 5.68 -17.58 3.79
C SER A 59 6.84 -16.72 3.31
N PHE A 60 7.95 -16.70 4.04
CA PHE A 60 9.15 -15.99 3.62
C PHE A 60 10.39 -16.85 3.76
N GLU A 61 11.39 -16.53 2.97
CA GLU A 61 12.74 -17.07 3.01
C GLU A 61 13.72 -15.92 2.79
N SER A 62 14.76 -15.84 3.61
CA SER A 62 15.81 -14.84 3.51
C SER A 62 17.16 -15.53 3.53
N GLN A 63 18.02 -15.17 2.58
CA GLN A 63 19.41 -15.57 2.52
C GLN A 63 20.27 -14.31 2.50
N LEU A 64 21.06 -14.07 3.55
CA LEU A 64 21.87 -12.84 3.70
C LEU A 64 23.38 -13.08 3.56
N GLY A 65 23.76 -14.13 2.84
CA GLY A 65 25.16 -14.49 2.65
C GLY A 65 25.56 -15.77 3.38
N GLY A 66 26.80 -15.78 3.89
CA GLY A 66 27.33 -16.90 4.66
C GLY A 66 28.75 -16.67 5.16
N ARG A 67 29.31 -17.66 5.85
CA ARG A 67 30.70 -17.69 6.33
C ARG A 67 31.33 -19.06 6.15
N PHE A 68 32.65 -19.09 6.11
CA PHE A 68 33.40 -20.34 6.10
C PHE A 68 33.78 -20.74 7.54
N VAL A 69 33.29 -21.88 8.03
CA VAL A 69 33.54 -22.39 9.38
C VAL A 69 33.84 -23.88 9.30
N ASP A 70 34.90 -24.32 9.99
CA ASP A 70 35.30 -25.74 10.08
C ASP A 70 35.41 -26.49 8.74
N GLY A 71 35.88 -25.79 7.71
CA GLY A 71 36.08 -26.37 6.37
C GLY A 71 34.82 -26.40 5.50
N ALA A 72 33.70 -25.86 5.96
CA ALA A 72 32.44 -25.81 5.23
C ALA A 72 31.85 -24.40 5.15
N VAL A 73 31.05 -24.14 4.12
CA VAL A 73 30.28 -22.91 3.99
C VAL A 73 28.98 -23.05 4.80
N GLN A 74 28.79 -22.16 5.75
CA GLN A 74 27.55 -21.97 6.49
C GLN A 74 26.80 -20.77 5.91
N LYS A 75 25.64 -21.01 5.28
CA LYS A 75 24.77 -19.95 4.77
C LYS A 75 23.98 -19.32 5.92
N TYR A 76 23.71 -18.02 5.79
CA TYR A 76 22.83 -17.27 6.68
C TYR A 76 21.43 -17.35 6.11
N LEU A 77 20.63 -18.28 6.62
CA LEU A 77 19.27 -18.56 6.18
C LEU A 77 18.29 -18.31 7.31
N ALA A 78 17.19 -17.64 7.01
CA ALA A 78 16.03 -17.53 7.88
C ALA A 78 14.77 -17.77 7.05
N ASP A 79 13.86 -18.61 7.54
CA ASP A 79 12.56 -18.81 6.93
C ASP A 79 11.47 -18.74 8.00
N GLY A 80 10.24 -18.61 7.54
CA GLY A 80 9.12 -18.62 8.46
C GLY A 80 7.79 -18.27 7.81
N THR A 81 6.80 -18.11 8.67
CA THR A 81 5.45 -17.72 8.28
C THR A 81 4.99 -16.57 9.16
N MET A 82 4.28 -15.63 8.56
CA MET A 82 3.71 -14.48 9.24
C MET A 82 2.29 -14.20 8.73
N LEU A 83 1.51 -13.56 9.59
CA LEU A 83 0.13 -13.17 9.31
C LEU A 83 0.02 -11.66 9.22
N ASP A 84 -0.80 -11.20 8.30
CA ASP A 84 -1.32 -9.84 8.29
C ASP A 84 -2.83 -9.90 8.49
N TYR A 85 -3.38 -8.91 9.18
CA TYR A 85 -4.82 -8.72 9.23
C TYR A 85 -5.17 -7.24 9.33
N GLY A 86 -6.34 -6.89 8.82
CA GLY A 86 -6.80 -5.52 8.84
C GLY A 86 -8.30 -5.40 8.67
N ALA A 87 -8.79 -4.21 9.02
CA ALA A 87 -10.18 -3.83 8.91
C ALA A 87 -10.29 -2.44 8.28
N LEU A 88 -11.32 -2.23 7.47
CA LEU A 88 -11.64 -0.95 6.85
C LEU A 88 -13.13 -0.67 6.97
N LEU A 89 -13.46 0.47 7.55
CA LEU A 89 -14.82 1.02 7.57
C LEU A 89 -14.92 2.15 6.56
N ILE A 90 -15.97 2.15 5.75
CA ILE A 90 -16.26 3.19 4.76
C ILE A 90 -17.67 3.71 5.02
N PHE A 91 -17.76 5.01 5.25
CA PHE A 91 -18.98 5.77 5.43
C PHE A 91 -19.30 6.49 4.11
N PRO A 92 -20.23 5.98 3.30
CA PRO A 92 -20.58 6.60 2.04
C PRO A 92 -21.53 7.80 2.27
N ILE A 93 -20.96 8.91 2.76
CA ILE A 93 -21.70 10.09 3.20
C ILE A 93 -22.64 10.60 2.09
N SER A 94 -22.21 10.61 0.83
CA SER A 94 -23.05 11.01 -0.29
C SER A 94 -24.26 10.09 -0.50
N ASP A 95 -24.09 8.78 -0.35
CA ASP A 95 -25.20 7.82 -0.54
C ASP A 95 -26.20 7.88 0.63
N LEU A 96 -25.72 8.23 1.83
CA LEU A 96 -26.53 8.31 3.04
C LEU A 96 -27.26 9.65 3.19
N LEU A 97 -26.57 10.77 2.94
CA LEU A 97 -27.07 12.12 3.25
C LEU A 97 -27.37 12.95 2.01
N LEU A 98 -26.70 12.70 0.88
CA LEU A 98 -26.76 13.56 -0.31
C LEU A 98 -27.40 12.87 -1.53
N LYS A 99 -28.01 11.69 -1.38
CA LYS A 99 -28.56 10.89 -2.48
C LYS A 99 -29.54 11.64 -3.38
N ASN A 100 -30.27 12.60 -2.81
CA ASN A 100 -31.27 13.41 -3.51
C ASN A 100 -30.73 14.77 -3.98
N VAL A 101 -29.48 15.11 -3.65
CA VAL A 101 -28.85 16.35 -4.09
C VAL A 101 -28.30 16.14 -5.49
N LYS A 102 -28.99 16.69 -6.48
CA LYS A 102 -28.56 16.66 -7.88
C LYS A 102 -28.71 18.05 -8.49
N PHE A 103 -27.70 18.48 -9.23
CA PHE A 103 -27.71 19.71 -9.99
C PHE A 103 -27.95 19.37 -11.45
N GLU A 104 -29.09 19.79 -12.00
CA GLU A 104 -29.42 19.58 -13.41
C GLU A 104 -28.60 20.55 -14.26
N ILE A 105 -27.85 20.03 -15.23
CA ILE A 105 -27.21 20.85 -16.27
C ILE A 105 -28.19 21.07 -17.41
N ASP A 106 -28.85 19.99 -17.82
CA ASP A 106 -29.90 19.96 -18.83
C ASP A 106 -30.88 18.80 -18.55
N ASN A 107 -31.84 18.58 -19.44
CA ASN A 107 -32.88 17.54 -19.28
C ASN A 107 -32.33 16.11 -19.17
N SER A 108 -31.09 15.86 -19.56
CA SER A 108 -30.47 14.54 -19.65
C SER A 108 -29.22 14.36 -18.79
N ASN A 109 -28.62 15.45 -18.32
CA ASN A 109 -27.33 15.45 -17.64
C ASN A 109 -27.43 16.06 -16.24
N LYS A 110 -26.83 15.38 -15.27
CA LYS A 110 -26.89 15.75 -13.85
C LYS A 110 -25.52 15.69 -13.20
N ILE A 111 -25.27 16.59 -12.25
CA ILE A 111 -24.11 16.54 -11.38
C ILE A 111 -24.56 16.13 -9.97
N SER A 112 -23.88 15.15 -9.40
CA SER A 112 -24.15 14.63 -8.06
C SER A 112 -22.89 14.78 -7.19
N PRO A 113 -22.96 15.36 -5.98
CA PRO A 113 -21.81 15.44 -5.10
C PRO A 113 -21.42 14.06 -4.58
N ILE A 114 -20.12 13.86 -4.37
CA ILE A 114 -19.53 12.66 -3.79
C ILE A 114 -18.83 13.06 -2.52
N THR A 115 -19.10 12.34 -1.44
CA THR A 115 -18.34 12.47 -0.21
C THR A 115 -18.29 11.13 0.47
N ASN A 116 -17.09 10.67 0.79
CA ASN A 116 -16.89 9.44 1.55
C ASN A 116 -15.86 9.69 2.64
N PHE A 117 -16.00 8.97 3.74
CA PHE A 117 -14.99 8.92 4.78
C PHE A 117 -14.66 7.45 5.02
N SER A 118 -13.40 7.12 5.20
CA SER A 118 -12.99 5.77 5.57
C SER A 118 -11.93 5.79 6.65
N ILE A 119 -11.92 4.76 7.48
CA ILE A 119 -10.92 4.55 8.53
C ILE A 119 -10.47 3.09 8.47
N GLY A 120 -9.16 2.89 8.45
CA GLY A 120 -8.54 1.59 8.31
C GLY A 120 -7.51 1.35 9.40
N TYR A 121 -7.46 0.11 9.88
CA TYR A 121 -6.40 -0.39 10.74
C TYR A 121 -5.83 -1.68 10.15
N SER A 122 -4.52 -1.85 10.23
CA SER A 122 -3.87 -3.12 9.90
C SER A 122 -2.72 -3.41 10.86
N LEU A 123 -2.53 -4.70 11.12
CA LEU A 123 -1.36 -5.24 11.77
C LEU A 123 -0.68 -6.20 10.80
N THR A 124 0.59 -5.94 10.51
CA THR A 124 1.36 -6.75 9.56
C THR A 124 2.57 -7.42 10.21
N ASN A 125 3.03 -8.50 9.59
CA ASN A 125 4.18 -9.30 10.00
C ASN A 125 4.02 -9.88 11.41
N VAL A 126 2.83 -10.39 11.73
CA VAL A 126 2.56 -11.11 12.97
C VAL A 126 3.10 -12.53 12.82
N GLY A 127 4.27 -12.78 13.36
CA GLY A 127 4.90 -14.09 13.39
C GLY A 127 5.88 -14.19 14.55
N ASP A 128 6.62 -15.31 14.56
CA ASP A 128 7.68 -15.59 15.51
C ASP A 128 8.96 -14.83 15.15
N GLU A 129 9.88 -14.73 16.11
CA GLU A 129 11.22 -14.17 15.89
C GLU A 129 12.05 -15.08 14.97
N ILE A 130 13.01 -14.50 14.25
CA ILE A 130 13.87 -15.20 13.30
C ILE A 130 15.32 -15.19 13.76
N PHE A 131 16.12 -16.15 13.29
CA PHE A 131 17.57 -16.14 13.49
C PHE A 131 18.25 -16.67 12.23
N TYR A 132 19.44 -16.13 11.91
CA TYR A 132 20.22 -16.58 10.74
C TYR A 132 21.35 -17.54 11.09
N VAL A 133 21.82 -17.53 12.34
CA VAL A 133 23.01 -18.27 12.78
C VAL A 133 22.81 -18.96 14.13
N ASP A 134 22.38 -18.21 15.14
CA ASP A 134 22.27 -18.68 16.52
C ASP A 134 20.86 -18.45 17.05
N GLU A 135 20.22 -19.51 17.54
CA GLU A 135 18.88 -19.47 18.12
C GLU A 135 18.83 -18.60 19.39
N ALA A 136 19.96 -18.41 20.09
CA ALA A 136 20.05 -17.50 21.22
C ALA A 136 20.05 -16.01 20.82
N GLN A 137 20.20 -15.70 19.53
CA GLN A 137 20.23 -14.35 18.95
C GLN A 137 19.05 -14.13 18.00
N LYS A 138 17.84 -14.44 18.46
CA LYS A 138 16.61 -14.20 17.69
C LYS A 138 16.33 -12.71 17.59
N ASP A 139 15.99 -12.28 16.38
CA ASP A 139 15.53 -10.94 16.06
C ASP A 139 14.02 -10.95 15.80
N PRO A 140 13.25 -9.99 16.36
CA PRO A 140 11.83 -9.90 16.07
C PRO A 140 11.61 -9.50 14.61
N LEU A 141 10.64 -10.16 13.96
CA LEU A 141 10.07 -9.68 12.71
C LEU A 141 9.56 -8.25 12.87
N SER A 142 9.69 -7.44 11.83
CA SER A 142 9.24 -6.03 11.77
C SER A 142 7.71 -5.91 11.80
N ARG A 143 7.11 -6.25 12.95
CA ARG A 143 5.67 -6.15 13.18
C ARG A 143 5.27 -4.70 13.14
N THR A 144 4.25 -4.39 12.36
CA THR A 144 3.87 -3.01 12.08
C THR A 144 2.38 -2.81 12.33
N ALA A 145 2.02 -1.80 13.13
CA ALA A 145 0.65 -1.30 13.25
C ALA A 145 0.48 -0.09 12.33
N ARG A 146 -0.62 -0.05 11.59
CA ARG A 146 -0.99 1.12 10.78
C ARG A 146 -2.42 1.50 11.06
N LEU A 147 -2.66 2.77 11.30
CA LEU A 147 -3.98 3.36 11.47
C LEU A 147 -4.07 4.60 10.59
N GLY A 148 -5.12 4.69 9.79
CA GLY A 148 -5.29 5.82 8.90
C GLY A 148 -6.73 6.07 8.53
N TYR A 149 -6.97 7.22 7.91
CA TYR A 149 -8.26 7.58 7.35
C TYR A 149 -8.10 8.22 5.98
N THR A 150 -9.16 8.12 5.19
CA THR A 150 -9.29 8.80 3.90
C THR A 150 -10.58 9.60 3.87
N PHE A 151 -10.52 10.79 3.30
CA PHE A 151 -11.66 11.64 3.04
C PHE A 151 -11.72 12.00 1.56
N ASP A 152 -12.84 11.64 0.93
CA ASP A 152 -13.11 11.89 -0.47
C ASP A 152 -14.12 13.02 -0.62
N LEU A 153 -13.86 13.95 -1.53
CA LEU A 153 -14.77 14.99 -1.98
C LEU A 153 -14.80 15.02 -3.50
N GLY A 154 -15.95 15.24 -4.11
CA GLY A 154 -15.99 15.37 -5.56
C GLY A 154 -17.39 15.51 -6.13
N PHE A 155 -17.44 15.33 -7.44
CA PHE A 155 -18.67 15.37 -8.22
C PHE A 155 -18.64 14.30 -9.29
N ASP A 156 -19.76 13.60 -9.42
CA ASP A 156 -20.03 12.71 -10.55
C ASP A 156 -20.90 13.44 -11.58
N LEU A 157 -20.57 13.26 -12.85
CA LEU A 157 -21.37 13.67 -13.99
C LEU A 157 -22.13 12.44 -14.52
N GLU A 158 -23.45 12.48 -14.43
CA GLU A 158 -24.38 11.50 -15.00
C GLU A 158 -24.70 11.94 -16.45
N LEU A 159 -24.20 11.19 -17.44
CA LEU A 159 -24.40 11.40 -18.88
C LEU A 159 -25.18 10.24 -19.49
N LYS A 160 -26.50 10.36 -19.73
CA LYS A 160 -27.32 9.28 -20.33
C LYS A 160 -27.06 7.90 -19.71
N GLU A 161 -26.25 7.05 -20.36
CA GLU A 161 -25.86 5.69 -19.93
C GLU A 161 -24.51 5.60 -19.20
N ALA A 162 -23.81 6.71 -19.00
CA ALA A 162 -22.49 6.76 -18.40
C ALA A 162 -22.49 7.62 -17.13
N LYS A 163 -21.67 7.21 -16.16
CA LYS A 163 -21.37 7.98 -14.96
C LYS A 163 -19.86 8.22 -14.92
N ILE A 164 -19.45 9.48 -14.94
CA ILE A 164 -18.04 9.90 -15.00
C ILE A 164 -17.70 10.65 -13.73
N ASN A 165 -16.59 10.30 -13.08
CA ASN A 165 -16.05 11.13 -12.02
C ASN A 165 -15.54 12.45 -12.61
N LEU A 166 -16.26 13.55 -12.44
CA LEU A 166 -15.91 14.84 -13.03
C LEU A 166 -14.64 15.39 -12.39
N ILE A 167 -14.68 15.51 -11.07
CA ILE A 167 -13.54 15.89 -10.24
C ILE A 167 -13.66 15.15 -8.91
N ASN A 168 -12.55 14.65 -8.40
CA ASN A 168 -12.47 14.09 -7.06
C ASN A 168 -11.14 14.45 -6.43
N TYR A 169 -11.21 14.84 -5.16
CA TYR A 169 -10.09 15.03 -4.28
C TYR A 169 -10.18 13.97 -3.17
N SER A 170 -9.09 13.25 -2.94
CA SER A 170 -8.94 12.31 -1.85
C SER A 170 -7.76 12.75 -0.99
N PHE A 171 -8.01 12.93 0.30
CA PHE A 171 -6.97 13.13 1.31
C PHE A 171 -6.82 11.87 2.16
N THR A 172 -5.60 11.39 2.35
CA THR A 172 -5.28 10.26 3.22
C THR A 172 -4.26 10.69 4.25
N ALA A 173 -4.47 10.29 5.51
CA ALA A 173 -3.48 10.37 6.57
C ALA A 173 -3.33 9.00 7.24
N GLU A 174 -2.10 8.56 7.43
CA GLU A 174 -1.79 7.25 8.04
C GLU A 174 -0.62 7.40 9.02
N ALA A 175 -0.79 6.88 10.22
CA ALA A 175 0.28 6.71 11.20
C ALA A 175 0.70 5.24 11.23
N ASN A 176 2.00 5.01 11.18
CA ASN A 176 2.63 3.71 11.16
C ASN A 176 3.62 3.61 12.33
N ASP A 177 3.50 2.55 13.13
CA ASP A 177 4.46 2.21 14.16
C ASP A 177 5.04 0.81 13.96
N ILE A 178 6.36 0.72 14.07
CA ILE A 178 7.07 -0.56 14.16
C ILE A 178 7.01 -0.96 15.63
N LEU A 179 6.18 -1.97 15.92
CA LEU A 179 5.84 -2.44 17.27
C LEU A 179 7.00 -3.19 17.95
N ILE A 180 8.22 -2.68 17.81
CA ILE A 180 9.43 -3.20 18.43
C ILE A 180 10.01 -2.10 19.31
N GLU A 181 10.12 -2.41 20.60
CA GLU A 181 10.79 -1.57 21.59
C GLU A 181 11.98 -2.29 22.22
N SER A 182 13.01 -1.53 22.62
CA SER A 182 14.08 -2.06 23.45
C SER A 182 13.65 -2.00 24.91
N ARG A 183 13.68 -3.13 25.62
CA ARG A 183 13.34 -3.16 27.06
C ARG A 183 14.44 -2.57 27.95
N ASP A 184 15.67 -2.50 27.48
CA ASP A 184 16.83 -2.04 28.25
C ASP A 184 17.86 -1.37 27.32
N GLU A 185 18.45 -0.27 27.77
CA GLU A 185 19.48 0.50 27.04
C GLU A 185 20.84 -0.19 27.09
N LEU A 186 21.09 -1.04 28.10
CA LEU A 186 22.36 -1.73 28.33
C LEU A 186 22.41 -3.13 27.69
N HIS A 187 21.24 -3.78 27.56
CA HIS A 187 21.07 -5.08 26.91
C HIS A 187 19.77 -5.07 26.11
N PRO A 188 19.80 -4.76 24.79
CA PRO A 188 18.58 -4.58 24.01
C PRO A 188 17.86 -5.91 23.81
N ASN A 189 17.11 -6.35 24.83
CA ASN A 189 16.08 -7.35 24.67
C ASN A 189 14.93 -6.67 23.96
N LEU A 190 14.85 -6.91 22.66
CA LEU A 190 13.77 -6.41 21.84
C LEU A 190 12.48 -7.12 22.23
N ALA A 191 11.38 -6.38 22.28
CA ALA A 191 10.07 -6.93 22.58
C ALA A 191 8.99 -6.30 21.70
N TYR A 192 7.92 -7.06 21.49
CA TYR A 192 6.75 -6.56 20.80
C TYR A 192 5.91 -5.64 21.69
N GLN A 193 5.54 -4.49 21.14
CA GLN A 193 4.45 -3.66 21.66
C GLN A 193 3.09 -4.25 21.28
N SER A 194 2.06 -3.91 22.06
CA SER A 194 0.68 -4.35 21.82
C SER A 194 -0.19 -3.27 21.19
N GLY A 195 -1.21 -3.67 20.41
CA GLY A 195 -2.27 -2.78 19.95
C GLY A 195 -1.81 -1.75 18.91
N LEU A 196 -1.91 -0.47 19.27
CA LEU A 196 -1.50 0.66 18.42
C LEU A 196 -0.04 1.08 18.63
N GLY A 197 0.68 0.45 19.57
CA GLY A 197 2.04 0.85 19.92
C GLY A 197 2.11 2.31 20.39
N ASP A 198 3.01 3.07 19.78
CA ASP A 198 3.24 4.48 20.05
C ASP A 198 2.32 5.44 19.25
N ILE A 199 1.35 4.94 18.47
CA ILE A 199 0.41 5.78 17.70
C ILE A 199 -0.56 6.52 18.64
N ASN A 200 -0.50 7.84 18.63
CA ASN A 200 -1.45 8.74 19.29
C ASN A 200 -2.43 9.33 18.28
N ILE A 201 -3.70 8.93 18.35
CA ILE A 201 -4.75 9.36 17.40
C ILE A 201 -4.88 10.89 17.34
N SER A 202 -4.81 11.59 18.47
CA SER A 202 -4.99 13.04 18.51
C SER A 202 -3.82 13.80 17.90
N ASP A 203 -2.60 13.41 18.23
CA ASP A 203 -1.41 14.10 17.75
C ASP A 203 -1.06 13.67 16.32
N ASP A 204 -1.05 12.37 16.06
CA ASP A 204 -0.55 11.81 14.80
C ASP A 204 -1.60 11.89 13.68
N LEU A 205 -2.89 11.65 13.97
CA LEU A 205 -3.94 11.59 12.93
C LEU A 205 -4.81 12.84 12.85
N ILE A 206 -5.13 13.49 13.96
CA ILE A 206 -5.94 14.72 13.95
C ILE A 206 -5.05 15.94 13.73
N SER A 207 -4.00 16.09 14.55
CA SER A 207 -3.09 17.24 14.46
C SER A 207 -2.02 17.08 13.38
N LEU A 208 -1.87 15.87 12.83
CA LEU A 208 -0.86 15.52 11.83
C LEU A 208 0.54 15.94 12.28
N LYS A 209 0.90 15.63 13.53
CA LYS A 209 2.23 15.88 14.08
C LYS A 209 3.05 14.60 14.00
N SER A 210 4.22 14.67 13.39
CA SER A 210 5.18 13.57 13.40
C SER A 210 6.01 13.57 14.67
N ASN A 211 6.49 12.40 15.08
CA ASN A 211 7.46 12.23 16.15
C ASN A 211 8.52 11.20 15.75
N ASN A 212 9.48 10.91 16.64
CA ASN A 212 10.58 9.98 16.36
C ASN A 212 10.23 8.49 16.59
N LYS A 213 9.00 8.19 16.99
CA LYS A 213 8.53 6.83 17.27
C LYS A 213 7.71 6.24 16.13
N ILE A 214 6.92 7.08 15.46
CA ILE A 214 6.03 6.67 14.37
C ILE A 214 6.46 7.30 13.03
N VAL A 215 5.98 6.75 11.92
CA VAL A 215 6.06 7.37 10.60
C VAL A 215 4.66 7.81 10.20
N LEU A 216 4.51 9.12 9.94
CA LEU A 216 3.26 9.72 9.51
C LEU A 216 3.30 9.92 7.99
N HIS A 217 2.31 9.38 7.28
CA HIS A 217 2.12 9.53 5.85
C HIS A 217 0.92 10.42 5.56
N ARG A 218 1.03 11.24 4.52
CA ARG A 218 -0.04 12.10 4.00
C ARG A 218 -0.08 11.95 2.49
N GLY A 219 -1.29 11.86 1.95
CA GLY A 219 -1.50 11.71 0.52
C GLY A 219 -2.65 12.57 0.05
N HIS A 220 -2.47 13.17 -1.11
CA HIS A 220 -3.47 13.93 -1.84
C HIS A 220 -3.58 13.32 -3.23
N ILE A 221 -4.80 13.03 -3.67
CA ILE A 221 -5.07 12.54 -5.02
C ILE A 221 -6.15 13.42 -5.61
N PHE A 222 -5.87 14.03 -6.76
CA PHE A 222 -6.86 14.71 -7.58
C PHE A 222 -7.13 13.88 -8.82
N ARG A 223 -8.39 13.57 -9.08
CA ARG A 223 -8.84 12.87 -10.28
C ARG A 223 -9.74 13.78 -11.09
N PHE A 224 -9.59 13.77 -12.41
CA PHE A 224 -10.41 14.54 -13.33
C PHE A 224 -10.93 13.65 -14.45
N LEU A 225 -12.24 13.71 -14.67
CA LEU A 225 -12.95 13.02 -15.76
C LEU A 225 -12.64 11.52 -15.86
N ASP A 226 -12.37 10.84 -14.75
CA ASP A 226 -11.87 9.44 -14.75
C ASP A 226 -10.66 9.22 -15.69
N THR A 227 -9.87 10.26 -15.99
CA THR A 227 -8.81 10.24 -17.00
C THR A 227 -7.46 10.67 -16.44
N PHE A 228 -7.42 11.84 -15.80
CA PHE A 228 -6.18 12.39 -15.26
C PHE A 228 -6.11 12.20 -13.76
N ILE A 229 -4.94 11.83 -13.25
CA ILE A 229 -4.66 11.65 -11.83
C ILE A 229 -3.45 12.52 -11.50
N LEU A 230 -3.57 13.38 -10.50
CA LEU A 230 -2.45 14.08 -9.89
C LEU A 230 -2.33 13.56 -8.46
N THR A 231 -1.12 13.22 -8.04
CA THR A 231 -0.87 12.77 -6.68
C THR A 231 0.23 13.63 -6.06
N SER A 232 0.07 13.98 -4.80
CA SER A 232 1.17 14.47 -3.98
C SER A 232 1.09 13.82 -2.62
N GLY A 233 2.20 13.69 -1.94
CA GLY A 233 2.23 13.09 -0.63
C GLY A 233 3.51 13.36 0.09
N SER A 234 3.52 13.10 1.39
CA SER A 234 4.72 13.19 2.19
C SER A 234 4.72 12.14 3.28
N PHE A 235 5.92 11.81 3.76
CA PHE A 235 6.08 11.02 4.96
C PHE A 235 7.24 11.51 5.80
N ASN A 236 7.07 11.45 7.12
CA ASN A 236 8.06 11.92 8.09
C ASN A 236 7.94 11.19 9.43
N GLY A 237 9.02 11.21 10.22
CA GLY A 237 9.05 10.58 11.55
C GLY A 237 10.22 9.63 11.73
N ARG A 238 10.02 8.52 12.43
CA ARG A 238 11.07 7.53 12.76
C ARG A 238 11.90 7.15 11.53
N GLY A 239 13.23 7.28 11.63
CA GLY A 239 14.16 6.96 10.55
C GLY A 239 14.34 8.05 9.48
N TYR A 240 13.62 9.17 9.58
CA TYR A 240 13.69 10.28 8.63
C TYR A 240 14.06 11.59 9.35
N ALA A 241 15.25 12.12 9.04
CA ALA A 241 15.69 13.40 9.60
C ALA A 241 14.84 14.58 9.09
N GLU A 242 14.43 14.52 7.82
CA GLU A 242 13.60 15.52 7.16
C GLU A 242 12.40 14.86 6.48
N PRO A 243 11.27 15.57 6.30
CA PRO A 243 10.14 15.06 5.53
C PRO A 243 10.56 14.66 4.11
N ARG A 244 9.99 13.55 3.63
CA ARG A 244 10.12 13.11 2.24
C ARG A 244 8.86 13.46 1.49
N GLU A 245 9.02 14.02 0.31
CA GLU A 245 7.90 14.39 -0.55
C GLU A 245 7.82 13.46 -1.76
N THR A 246 6.61 13.24 -2.21
CA THR A 246 6.29 12.44 -3.38
C THR A 246 5.30 13.18 -4.24
N ASN A 247 5.47 13.11 -5.55
CA ASN A 247 4.56 13.71 -6.51
C ASN A 247 4.38 12.76 -7.69
N GLY A 248 3.21 12.76 -8.30
CA GLY A 248 2.93 11.85 -9.40
C GLY A 248 1.81 12.31 -10.32
N LEU A 249 1.83 11.75 -11.51
CA LEU A 249 0.90 11.99 -12.60
C LEU A 249 0.45 10.63 -13.14
N GLY A 250 -0.84 10.48 -13.33
CA GLY A 250 -1.45 9.29 -13.90
C GLY A 250 -2.41 9.63 -15.03
N PHE A 251 -2.54 8.67 -15.93
CA PHE A 251 -3.48 8.70 -17.02
C PHE A 251 -4.21 7.36 -17.09
N THR A 252 -5.53 7.38 -17.29
CA THR A 252 -6.36 6.19 -17.44
C THR A 252 -7.30 6.35 -18.62
N THR A 253 -7.49 5.30 -19.41
CA THR A 253 -8.38 5.33 -20.58
C THR A 253 -9.88 5.32 -20.21
N LYS A 254 -10.19 5.05 -18.94
CA LYS A 254 -11.56 4.85 -18.44
C LYS A 254 -12.50 6.01 -18.78
N GLY A 255 -12.10 7.24 -18.49
CA GLY A 255 -12.90 8.42 -18.75
C GLY A 255 -13.16 8.66 -20.24
N ILE A 256 -12.13 8.55 -21.07
CA ILE A 256 -12.23 8.66 -22.52
C ILE A 256 -13.21 7.62 -23.08
N PHE A 257 -13.08 6.36 -22.65
CA PHE A 257 -13.97 5.28 -23.08
C PHE A 257 -15.42 5.49 -22.64
N LYS A 258 -15.66 6.03 -21.44
CA LYS A 258 -17.00 6.42 -20.99
C LYS A 258 -17.59 7.56 -21.82
N LEU A 259 -16.79 8.58 -22.16
CA LEU A 259 -17.23 9.70 -22.99
C LEU A 259 -17.59 9.24 -24.41
N ILE A 260 -16.72 8.45 -25.06
CA ILE A 260 -16.98 7.90 -26.39
C ILE A 260 -18.25 7.02 -26.36
N ASN A 261 -18.38 6.14 -25.35
CA ASN A 261 -19.57 5.30 -25.20
C ASN A 261 -20.85 6.13 -24.97
N SER A 262 -20.80 7.22 -24.19
CA SER A 262 -21.98 8.08 -23.98
C SER A 262 -22.47 8.79 -25.25
N SER A 263 -21.59 8.91 -26.25
CA SER A 263 -21.85 9.56 -27.54
C SER A 263 -22.07 8.57 -28.69
N SER A 264 -22.03 7.26 -28.41
CA SER A 264 -22.07 6.21 -29.43
C SER A 264 -22.97 5.06 -29.02
N ASP A 265 -23.86 4.64 -29.92
CA ASP A 265 -24.68 3.43 -29.73
C ASP A 265 -23.95 2.14 -30.20
N ASN A 266 -22.61 2.17 -30.25
CA ASN A 266 -21.80 1.07 -30.76
C ASN A 266 -21.53 0.00 -29.68
N CYS A 267 -22.00 -1.22 -29.91
CA CYS A 267 -21.83 -2.33 -28.97
C CYS A 267 -20.36 -2.73 -28.72
N THR A 268 -19.48 -2.58 -29.70
CA THR A 268 -18.03 -2.85 -29.55
C THR A 268 -17.39 -1.82 -28.64
N ILE A 269 -17.73 -0.54 -28.78
CA ILE A 269 -17.24 0.51 -27.87
C ILE A 269 -17.73 0.22 -26.45
N LYS A 270 -19.02 -0.09 -26.28
CA LYS A 270 -19.59 -0.45 -24.98
C LYS A 270 -18.87 -1.64 -24.35
N TYR A 271 -18.55 -2.67 -25.16
CA TYR A 271 -17.77 -3.81 -24.72
C TYR A 271 -16.37 -3.40 -24.26
N ILE A 272 -15.65 -2.61 -25.07
CA ILE A 272 -14.30 -2.13 -24.72
C ILE A 272 -14.33 -1.32 -23.41
N THR A 273 -15.25 -0.35 -23.31
CA THR A 273 -15.41 0.52 -22.14
C THR A 273 -15.67 -0.25 -20.85
N ASN A 274 -16.38 -1.37 -20.92
CA ASN A 274 -16.75 -2.15 -19.75
C ASN A 274 -15.67 -3.16 -19.31
N HIS A 275 -14.76 -3.56 -20.21
CA HIS A 275 -13.85 -4.68 -19.96
C HIS A 275 -12.37 -4.30 -19.95
N PHE A 276 -11.97 -3.17 -20.54
CA PHE A 276 -10.55 -2.81 -20.66
C PHE A 276 -10.29 -1.43 -20.10
N VAL A 277 -9.30 -1.35 -19.20
CA VAL A 277 -8.74 -0.09 -18.73
C VAL A 277 -7.23 -0.17 -18.82
N ILE A 278 -6.62 0.82 -19.47
CA ILE A 278 -5.18 0.99 -19.49
C ILE A 278 -4.85 2.18 -18.61
N GLU A 279 -3.92 1.99 -17.69
CA GLU A 279 -3.46 3.02 -16.77
C GLU A 279 -1.95 3.16 -16.86
N TYR A 280 -1.50 4.39 -17.03
CA TYR A 280 -0.09 4.75 -16.90
C TYR A 280 0.06 5.65 -15.67
N PHE A 281 1.12 5.44 -14.90
CA PHE A 281 1.43 6.25 -13.74
C PHE A 281 2.92 6.54 -13.69
N LYS A 282 3.25 7.77 -13.32
CA LYS A 282 4.61 8.22 -13.05
C LYS A 282 4.64 8.92 -11.71
N ALA A 283 5.53 8.51 -10.82
CA ALA A 283 5.76 9.18 -9.55
C ALA A 283 7.25 9.43 -9.31
N ASN A 284 7.53 10.45 -8.52
CA ASN A 284 8.87 10.81 -8.10
C ASN A 284 8.89 10.85 -6.56
N LEU A 285 10.00 10.40 -5.98
CA LEU A 285 10.31 10.50 -4.56
C LEU A 285 11.57 11.35 -4.39
N ASP A 286 11.46 12.41 -3.60
CA ASP A 286 12.59 13.24 -3.23
C ASP A 286 13.35 12.58 -2.08
N TYR A 287 14.56 12.07 -2.34
CA TYR A 287 15.31 11.26 -1.38
C TYR A 287 16.32 12.09 -0.58
N ILE A 288 17.26 12.80 -1.20
CA ILE A 288 18.25 13.71 -0.57
C ILE A 288 18.63 14.76 -1.62
N GLU A 289 18.95 15.99 -1.21
CA GLU A 289 19.38 17.15 -2.05
C GLU A 289 19.82 16.74 -3.49
N ASN A 290 18.93 16.99 -4.45
CA ASN A 290 19.07 16.77 -5.90
C ASN A 290 18.97 15.33 -6.44
N ASN A 291 18.70 14.32 -5.61
CA ASN A 291 18.44 12.95 -6.06
C ASN A 291 16.95 12.59 -5.98
N GLN A 292 16.36 12.34 -7.15
CA GLN A 292 14.99 11.88 -7.30
C GLN A 292 14.98 10.42 -7.75
N ILE A 293 14.14 9.63 -7.09
CA ILE A 293 13.83 8.26 -7.53
C ILE A 293 12.52 8.33 -8.32
N ASN A 294 12.56 7.85 -9.56
CA ASN A 294 11.41 7.85 -10.45
C ASN A 294 10.81 6.45 -10.52
N PHE A 295 9.48 6.39 -10.47
CA PHE A 295 8.70 5.18 -10.59
C PHE A 295 7.75 5.33 -11.78
N ASP A 296 7.82 4.40 -12.72
CA ASP A 296 6.92 4.32 -13.87
C ASP A 296 6.15 3.01 -13.82
N GLY A 297 4.85 3.06 -14.10
CA GLY A 297 3.98 1.89 -14.09
C GLY A 297 3.00 1.92 -15.25
N LEU A 298 2.84 0.79 -15.93
CA LEU A 298 1.78 0.55 -16.92
C LEU A 298 0.94 -0.64 -16.44
N SER A 299 -0.36 -0.44 -16.31
CA SER A 299 -1.32 -1.46 -15.88
C SER A 299 -2.38 -1.66 -16.94
N ILE A 300 -2.76 -2.92 -17.16
CA ILE A 300 -3.87 -3.30 -18.04
C ILE A 300 -4.85 -4.09 -17.19
N HIS A 301 -6.06 -3.57 -17.05
CA HIS A 301 -7.13 -4.18 -16.27
C HIS A 301 -8.14 -4.85 -17.19
N PHE A 302 -8.49 -6.09 -16.84
CA PHE A 302 -9.55 -6.87 -17.47
C PHE A 302 -10.70 -6.98 -16.46
N VAL A 303 -11.83 -6.33 -16.74
CA VAL A 303 -12.95 -6.17 -15.79
C VAL A 303 -14.21 -6.86 -16.32
N GLY A 304 -15.03 -7.42 -15.44
CA GLY A 304 -16.37 -7.89 -15.81
C GLY A 304 -16.42 -9.18 -16.64
N PHE A 305 -15.33 -9.94 -16.70
CA PHE A 305 -15.34 -11.27 -17.32
C PHE A 305 -16.02 -12.27 -16.37
N GLU A 306 -17.18 -12.77 -16.75
CA GLU A 306 -17.81 -13.94 -16.14
C GLU A 306 -17.15 -15.19 -16.75
N ILE A 307 -16.64 -16.08 -15.91
CA ILE A 307 -16.03 -17.38 -16.31
C ILE A 307 -17.11 -18.45 -16.27
#